data_AF-A0A0H3FI22-F1
#
_entry.id   AF-A0A0H3FI22-F1
#
_cell.length_a   1.000
_cell.length_b   1.000
_cell.length_c   1.000
_cell.angle_alpha   90.00
_cell.angle_beta   90.00
_cell.angle_gamma   90.00
#
_symmetry.space_group_name_H-M   'P 1'
#
loop_
_entity.id
_entity.type
_entity.pdbx_description
1 polymer ?
#
loop_
_entity_poly.entity_id
_entity_poly.type
_entity_poly.pdbx_seq_one_letter_code
_entity_poly.pdbx_strand_id
1 'polypeptide(L)'
;MKEPEIAANSARNTIDKIRAKQNEANHVRRDAGQMLAQEETSSTGKKQAQRRVSNLTKPVSTNDRNQARLDIMRALLLGEITQGQALKALRITVLGLKQDAFGKLVTVSRKTLSEVENDKGNYTPDIINKLFRPFGLKVGLVPVSQQIFRTLFERSE
;
A
#
# COMPACT_ATOMS: atom_id res chain seq x y z
N MET A 1 0.69 -17.91 -33.75
CA MET A 1 1.20 -16.62 -33.20
C MET A 1 1.74 -16.92 -31.81
N LYS A 2 3.05 -16.74 -31.57
CA LYS A 2 3.69 -16.98 -30.26
C LYS A 2 3.98 -15.62 -29.61
N GLU A 3 3.42 -15.38 -28.43
CA GLU A 3 3.70 -14.22 -27.57
C GLU A 3 5.12 -14.27 -26.98
N PRO A 4 5.72 -13.13 -26.57
CA PRO A 4 7.14 -13.04 -26.28
C PRO A 4 7.49 -13.41 -24.84
N GLU A 5 8.27 -14.48 -24.70
CA GLU A 5 8.84 -15.06 -23.47
C GLU A 5 10.02 -14.23 -22.87
N ILE A 6 10.12 -12.94 -23.20
CA ILE A 6 11.32 -12.13 -22.91
C ILE A 6 11.20 -11.34 -21.59
N ALA A 7 9.98 -11.01 -21.13
CA ALA A 7 9.79 -10.21 -19.92
C ALA A 7 9.99 -10.99 -18.61
N ALA A 8 9.70 -12.30 -18.59
CA ALA A 8 9.74 -13.12 -17.37
C ALA A 8 11.18 -13.46 -16.91
N ASN A 9 12.13 -13.53 -17.85
CA ASN A 9 13.53 -13.88 -17.55
C ASN A 9 14.35 -12.71 -17.00
N SER A 10 13.95 -11.46 -17.27
CA SER A 10 14.64 -10.25 -16.78
C SER A 10 14.42 -10.02 -15.27
N ALA A 11 13.20 -10.30 -14.78
CA ALA A 11 12.86 -10.15 -13.37
C ALA A 11 13.60 -11.17 -12.48
N ARG A 12 13.69 -12.43 -12.91
CA ARG A 12 14.41 -13.49 -12.16
C ARG A 12 15.90 -13.20 -12.03
N ASN A 13 16.55 -12.83 -13.14
CA ASN A 13 17.98 -12.52 -13.16
C ASN A 13 18.33 -11.31 -12.26
N THR A 14 17.42 -10.35 -12.14
CA THR A 14 17.58 -9.20 -11.24
C THR A 14 17.45 -9.61 -9.77
N ILE A 15 16.50 -10.49 -9.45
CA ILE A 15 16.29 -11.01 -8.08
C ILE A 15 17.49 -11.85 -7.62
N ASP A 16 18.04 -12.68 -8.50
CA ASP A 16 19.20 -13.53 -8.17
C ASP A 16 20.47 -12.69 -7.90
N LYS A 17 20.69 -11.61 -8.67
CA LYS A 17 21.80 -10.66 -8.43
C LYS A 17 21.66 -9.92 -7.10
N ILE A 18 20.46 -9.52 -6.71
CA ILE A 18 20.21 -8.86 -5.42
C ILE A 18 20.49 -9.84 -4.26
N ARG A 19 20.13 -11.11 -4.43
CA ARG A 19 20.33 -12.16 -3.41
C ARG A 19 21.80 -12.51 -3.23
N ALA A 20 22.58 -12.58 -4.32
CA ALA A 20 24.03 -12.82 -4.28
C ALA A 20 24.76 -11.68 -3.55
N LYS A 21 24.44 -10.41 -3.88
CA LYS A 21 25.06 -9.23 -3.26
C LYS A 21 24.74 -9.09 -1.76
N GLN A 22 23.56 -9.53 -1.31
CA GLN A 22 23.21 -9.56 0.11
C GLN A 22 23.93 -10.68 0.88
N ASN A 23 24.21 -11.82 0.23
CA ASN A 23 24.94 -12.92 0.84
C ASN A 23 26.45 -12.59 0.97
N GLU A 24 27.05 -11.93 -0.03
CA GLU A 24 28.43 -11.43 0.05
C GLU A 24 28.62 -10.39 1.17
N ALA A 25 27.70 -9.43 1.29
CA ALA A 25 27.75 -8.42 2.34
C ALA A 25 27.58 -9.01 3.76
N ASN A 26 26.93 -10.17 3.89
CA ASN A 26 26.80 -10.90 5.15
C ASN A 26 28.02 -11.80 5.45
N HIS A 27 28.75 -12.25 4.43
CA HIS A 27 29.98 -13.03 4.63
C HIS A 27 31.14 -12.13 5.10
N VAL A 28 31.29 -10.95 4.49
CA VAL A 28 32.32 -9.96 4.86
C VAL A 28 32.15 -9.44 6.30
N ARG A 29 30.91 -9.33 6.79
CA ARG A 29 30.62 -8.93 8.18
C ARG A 29 30.86 -10.03 9.22
N ARG A 30 30.90 -11.30 8.80
CA ARG A 30 31.18 -12.45 9.68
C ARG A 30 32.68 -12.69 9.85
N ASP A 31 33.47 -12.52 8.79
CA ASP A 31 34.94 -12.63 8.88
C ASP A 31 35.56 -11.51 9.71
N ALA A 32 35.08 -10.26 9.57
CA ALA A 32 35.57 -9.14 10.38
C ALA A 32 35.24 -9.27 11.88
N GLY A 33 34.20 -10.02 12.24
CA GLY A 33 33.78 -10.25 13.63
C GLY A 33 34.47 -11.40 14.33
N GLN A 34 35.25 -12.23 13.62
CA GLN A 34 35.83 -13.46 14.16
C GLN A 34 37.33 -13.35 14.53
N MET A 35 37.96 -12.18 14.37
CA MET A 35 39.39 -11.98 14.66
C MET A 35 39.72 -11.16 15.93
N LEU A 36 38.74 -10.77 16.76
CA LEU A 36 38.97 -9.86 17.90
C LEU A 36 38.28 -10.25 19.22
N ALA A 37 38.27 -11.52 19.61
CA ALA A 37 37.79 -11.91 20.94
C ALA A 37 38.49 -13.15 21.50
N GLN A 38 39.75 -12.99 21.91
CA GLN A 38 40.30 -13.70 23.06
C GLN A 38 40.78 -12.62 24.03
N GLU A 39 39.97 -12.33 25.04
CA GLU A 39 40.38 -12.12 26.45
C GLU A 39 39.21 -11.58 27.29
N GLU A 40 39.01 -12.25 28.43
CA GLU A 40 38.39 -11.77 29.68
C GLU A 40 36.85 -11.59 29.73
N THR A 41 36.13 -12.59 30.25
CA THR A 41 35.76 -12.88 31.67
C THR A 41 34.50 -12.13 32.15
N SER A 42 33.51 -12.95 32.52
CA SER A 42 32.50 -12.76 33.57
C SER A 42 31.82 -11.39 33.73
N SER A 43 30.57 -11.28 33.29
CA SER A 43 29.47 -10.85 34.19
C SER A 43 28.08 -11.04 33.58
N THR A 44 27.22 -11.48 34.49
CA THR A 44 25.78 -11.74 34.47
C THR A 44 24.93 -10.72 33.69
N GLY A 45 24.07 -11.21 32.78
CA GLY A 45 23.05 -10.36 32.14
C GLY A 45 22.18 -11.05 31.11
N LYS A 46 21.18 -11.83 31.55
CA LYS A 46 20.10 -12.34 30.68
C LYS A 46 19.33 -11.15 30.06
N LYS A 47 19.45 -10.91 28.76
CA LYS A 47 18.48 -10.08 28.01
C LYS A 47 18.12 -10.70 26.65
N GLN A 48 17.06 -11.49 26.73
CA GLN A 48 15.93 -11.57 25.80
C GLN A 48 16.23 -11.54 24.30
N ALA A 49 16.16 -12.75 23.72
CA ALA A 49 15.86 -12.99 22.32
C ALA A 49 14.75 -12.04 21.83
N GLN A 50 15.06 -11.27 20.79
CA GLN A 50 14.06 -10.47 20.08
C GLN A 50 12.96 -11.41 19.59
N ARG A 51 11.80 -11.34 20.26
CA ARG A 51 10.55 -12.00 19.85
C ARG A 51 10.28 -11.58 18.41
N ARG A 52 10.34 -12.55 17.50
CA ARG A 52 9.79 -12.42 16.14
C ARG A 52 8.36 -11.91 16.31
N VAL A 53 8.07 -10.70 15.80
CA VAL A 53 6.71 -10.20 15.71
C VAL A 53 5.94 -11.24 14.93
N SER A 54 4.94 -11.82 15.60
CA SER A 54 4.09 -12.85 15.05
C SER A 54 3.45 -12.32 13.76
N ASN A 55 3.62 -13.08 12.68
CA ASN A 55 2.80 -12.93 11.49
C ASN A 55 1.34 -13.17 11.88
N LEU A 56 0.64 -12.10 12.25
CA LEU A 56 -0.81 -12.10 12.45
C LEU A 56 -1.50 -11.16 11.47
N THR A 57 -0.96 -11.06 10.25
CA THR A 57 -1.74 -10.55 9.12
C THR A 57 -2.31 -11.77 8.41
N LYS A 58 -3.54 -12.16 8.80
CA LYS A 58 -4.34 -13.04 7.95
C LYS A 58 -4.36 -12.40 6.56
N PRO A 59 -4.03 -13.13 5.48
CA PRO A 59 -4.19 -12.59 4.14
C PRO A 59 -5.68 -12.27 3.98
N VAL A 60 -6.03 -10.98 4.03
CA VAL A 60 -7.40 -10.52 3.80
C VAL A 60 -7.86 -11.17 2.50
N SER A 61 -8.96 -11.94 2.57
CA SER A 61 -9.41 -12.72 1.42
C SER A 61 -9.80 -11.78 0.29
N THR A 62 -9.70 -12.23 -0.96
CA THR A 62 -10.08 -11.41 -2.12
C THR A 62 -11.53 -10.90 -2.01
N ASN A 63 -12.41 -11.71 -1.41
CA ASN A 63 -13.81 -11.34 -1.16
C ASN A 63 -13.90 -10.18 -0.14
N ASP A 64 -13.19 -10.29 0.98
CA ASP A 64 -13.19 -9.25 2.02
C ASP A 64 -12.68 -7.89 1.48
N ARG A 65 -11.71 -7.90 0.57
CA ARG A 65 -11.21 -6.66 -0.08
C ARG A 65 -12.23 -6.04 -1.02
N ASN A 66 -12.96 -6.88 -1.77
CA ASN A 66 -14.02 -6.40 -2.65
C ASN A 66 -15.16 -5.80 -1.84
N GLN A 67 -15.56 -6.45 -0.75
CA GLN A 67 -16.59 -5.92 0.15
C GLN A 67 -16.16 -4.59 0.77
N ALA A 68 -14.95 -4.53 1.34
CA ALA A 68 -14.41 -3.29 1.90
C ALA A 68 -14.36 -2.14 0.88
N ARG A 69 -14.00 -2.44 -0.38
CA ARG A 69 -14.04 -1.47 -1.47
C ARG A 69 -15.45 -0.94 -1.71
N LEU A 70 -16.45 -1.82 -1.79
CA LEU A 70 -17.85 -1.42 -2.01
C LEU A 70 -18.39 -0.58 -0.85
N ASP A 71 -18.06 -0.93 0.38
CA ASP A 71 -18.52 -0.19 1.56
C ASP A 71 -17.91 1.21 1.62
N ILE A 72 -16.61 1.35 1.29
CA ILE A 72 -15.97 2.67 1.17
C ILE A 72 -16.61 3.50 0.05
N MET A 73 -16.93 2.88 -1.10
CA MET A 73 -17.60 3.57 -2.20
C MET A 73 -18.99 4.08 -1.80
N ARG A 74 -19.77 3.26 -1.09
CA ARG A 74 -21.08 3.67 -0.57
C ARG A 74 -20.96 4.85 0.39
N ALA A 75 -20.07 4.75 1.38
CA ALA A 75 -19.85 5.81 2.35
C ALA A 75 -19.42 7.13 1.68
N LEU A 76 -18.54 7.06 0.66
CA LEU A 76 -18.15 8.23 -0.12
C LEU A 76 -19.33 8.85 -0.88
N LEU A 77 -20.12 8.03 -1.57
CA LEU A 77 -21.26 8.49 -2.36
C LEU A 77 -22.39 9.08 -1.52
N LEU A 78 -22.63 8.50 -0.33
CA LEU A 78 -23.60 9.00 0.65
C LEU A 78 -23.08 10.21 1.45
N GLY A 79 -21.84 10.64 1.21
CA GLY A 79 -21.23 11.77 1.92
C GLY A 79 -20.91 11.51 3.39
N GLU A 80 -20.84 10.25 3.81
CA GLU A 80 -20.50 9.84 5.18
C GLU A 80 -19.01 10.02 5.48
N ILE A 81 -18.18 9.92 4.45
CA ILE A 81 -16.74 10.17 4.50
C ILE A 81 -16.33 11.13 3.39
N THR A 82 -15.26 11.89 3.64
CA THR A 82 -14.68 12.79 2.65
C THR A 82 -13.97 12.03 1.53
N GLN A 83 -13.71 12.72 0.43
CA GLN A 83 -12.90 12.19 -0.66
C GLN A 83 -11.49 11.78 -0.20
N GLY A 84 -10.83 12.59 0.65
CA GLY A 84 -9.52 12.28 1.19
C GLY A 84 -9.52 11.04 2.09
N GLN A 85 -10.54 10.93 2.96
CA GLN A 85 -10.75 9.76 3.82
C GLN A 85 -11.00 8.49 3.01
N ALA A 86 -11.84 8.56 1.97
CA ALA A 86 -12.09 7.44 1.07
C ALA A 86 -10.82 6.99 0.35
N LEU A 87 -10.01 7.92 -0.17
CA LEU A 87 -8.74 7.60 -0.82
C LEU A 87 -7.78 6.87 0.14
N LYS A 88 -7.67 7.38 1.37
CA LYS A 88 -6.82 6.77 2.41
C LYS A 88 -7.30 5.36 2.78
N ALA A 89 -8.61 5.17 2.94
CA ALA A 89 -9.21 3.88 3.25
C ALA A 89 -9.00 2.88 2.11
N LEU A 90 -9.23 3.29 0.87
CA LEU A 90 -8.98 2.46 -0.31
C LEU A 90 -7.50 2.06 -0.41
N ARG A 91 -6.57 3.00 -0.20
CA ARG A 91 -5.13 2.69 -0.22
C ARG A 91 -4.73 1.67 0.83
N ILE A 92 -5.22 1.83 2.08
CA ILE A 92 -4.79 0.98 3.20
C ILE A 92 -5.53 -0.36 3.19
N THR A 93 -6.86 -0.35 3.12
CA THR A 93 -7.69 -1.54 3.32
C THR A 93 -7.75 -2.42 2.06
N VAL A 94 -7.76 -1.81 0.87
CA VAL A 94 -7.86 -2.56 -0.40
C VAL A 94 -6.48 -2.92 -0.94
N LEU A 95 -5.54 -1.97 -0.98
CA LEU A 95 -4.20 -2.20 -1.56
C LEU A 95 -3.13 -2.55 -0.53
N GLY A 96 -3.29 -2.22 0.76
CA GLY A 96 -2.27 -2.45 1.77
C GLY A 96 -0.99 -1.63 1.58
N LEU A 97 -1.04 -0.53 0.83
CA LEU A 97 0.15 0.23 0.45
C LEU A 97 0.40 1.41 1.39
N LYS A 98 1.67 1.70 1.67
CA LYS A 98 2.08 2.97 2.29
C LYS A 98 1.97 4.11 1.27
N GLN A 99 1.86 5.36 1.76
CA GLN A 99 1.74 6.55 0.91
C GLN A 99 2.83 6.66 -0.17
N ASP A 100 4.09 6.39 0.16
CA ASP A 100 5.20 6.48 -0.79
C ASP A 100 5.06 5.49 -1.96
N ALA A 101 4.69 4.23 -1.65
CA ALA A 101 4.47 3.20 -2.66
C ALA A 101 3.26 3.53 -3.56
N PHE A 102 2.17 4.02 -2.96
CA PHE A 102 0.99 4.42 -3.72
C PHE A 102 1.24 5.66 -4.59
N GLY A 103 1.93 6.68 -4.08
CA GLY A 103 2.31 7.86 -4.84
C GLY A 103 3.13 7.53 -6.08
N LYS A 104 4.08 6.59 -5.95
CA LYS A 104 4.85 6.06 -7.10
C LYS A 104 3.94 5.35 -8.12
N LEU A 105 3.02 4.52 -7.65
CA LEU A 105 2.07 3.78 -8.51
C LEU A 105 1.21 4.71 -9.38
N VAL A 106 0.72 5.81 -8.80
CA VAL A 106 -0.17 6.77 -9.50
C VAL A 106 0.58 7.99 -10.06
N THR A 107 1.91 8.01 -9.93
CA THR A 107 2.79 9.10 -10.39
C THR A 107 2.39 10.47 -9.79
N VAL A 108 2.12 10.50 -8.49
CA VAL A 108 1.81 11.70 -7.71
C VAL A 108 2.77 11.80 -6.53
N SER A 109 3.21 13.01 -6.20
CA SER A 109 4.14 13.21 -5.08
C SER A 109 3.52 12.76 -3.76
N ARG A 110 4.36 12.25 -2.84
CA ARG A 110 3.91 11.88 -1.49
C ARG A 110 3.25 13.05 -0.76
N LYS A 111 3.76 14.27 -0.94
CA LYS A 111 3.20 15.50 -0.34
C LYS A 111 1.78 15.75 -0.85
N THR A 112 1.59 15.75 -2.16
CA THR A 112 0.27 15.92 -2.80
C THR A 112 -0.71 14.85 -2.34
N LEU A 113 -0.30 13.57 -2.34
CA LEU A 113 -1.13 12.48 -1.83
C LEU A 113 -1.52 12.71 -0.36
N SER A 114 -0.57 13.09 0.49
CA SER A 114 -0.83 13.34 1.89
C SER A 114 -1.78 14.51 2.09
N GLU A 115 -1.65 15.58 1.32
CA GLU A 115 -2.55 16.72 1.43
C GLU A 115 -3.97 16.35 0.96
N VAL A 116 -4.12 15.61 -0.15
CA VAL A 116 -5.42 15.05 -0.58
C VAL A 116 -6.04 14.16 0.50
N GLU A 117 -5.27 13.21 1.07
CA GLU A 117 -5.78 12.29 2.10
C GLU A 117 -6.19 12.96 3.42
N ASN A 118 -5.73 14.18 3.67
CA ASN A 118 -6.09 14.97 4.84
C ASN A 118 -7.09 16.10 4.50
N ASP A 119 -7.70 16.05 3.31
CA ASP A 119 -8.65 17.06 2.81
C ASP A 119 -8.06 18.48 2.81
N LYS A 120 -6.75 18.58 2.55
CA LYS A 120 -6.02 19.85 2.49
C LYS A 120 -5.69 20.22 1.05
N GLY A 121 -6.12 21.41 0.64
CA GLY A 121 -5.81 21.99 -0.66
C GLY A 121 -6.91 21.78 -1.71
N ASN A 122 -6.86 22.59 -2.76
CA ASN A 122 -7.82 22.54 -3.86
C ASN A 122 -7.15 21.88 -5.07
N TYR A 123 -7.42 20.59 -5.29
CA TYR A 123 -6.81 19.83 -6.39
C TYR A 123 -7.70 19.80 -7.62
N THR A 124 -7.06 19.80 -8.78
CA THR A 124 -7.78 19.67 -10.04
C THR A 124 -8.44 18.28 -10.14
N PRO A 125 -9.58 18.17 -10.85
CA PRO A 125 -10.20 16.89 -11.13
C PRO A 125 -9.24 15.87 -11.76
N ASP A 126 -8.24 16.32 -12.53
CA ASP A 126 -7.22 15.45 -13.14
C ASP A 126 -6.35 14.74 -12.11
N ILE A 127 -5.91 15.46 -11.06
CA ILE A 127 -5.13 14.86 -9.97
C ILE A 127 -6.00 13.84 -9.24
N ILE A 128 -7.25 14.19 -8.95
CA ILE A 128 -8.18 13.28 -8.28
C ILE A 128 -8.44 12.03 -9.14
N ASN A 129 -8.71 12.20 -10.43
CA ASN A 129 -8.88 11.09 -11.38
C ASN A 129 -7.66 10.16 -11.39
N LYS A 130 -6.43 10.70 -11.39
CA LYS A 130 -5.22 9.87 -11.30
C LYS A 130 -5.16 9.04 -10.02
N LEU A 131 -5.49 9.64 -8.88
CA LEU A 131 -5.48 8.98 -7.57
C LEU A 131 -6.54 7.88 -7.45
N PHE A 132 -7.70 8.08 -8.09
CA PHE A 132 -8.83 7.16 -8.00
C PHE A 132 -8.88 6.10 -9.12
N ARG A 133 -8.12 6.29 -10.20
CA ARG A 133 -8.02 5.36 -11.35
C ARG A 133 -7.71 3.90 -10.95
N PRO A 134 -6.79 3.59 -10.02
CA PRO A 134 -6.51 2.20 -9.61
C PRO A 134 -7.72 1.47 -9.01
N PHE A 135 -8.72 2.21 -8.52
CA PHE A 135 -9.93 1.68 -7.92
C PHE A 135 -11.11 1.62 -8.91
N GLY A 136 -10.90 2.03 -10.17
CA GLY A 136 -11.96 2.15 -11.17
C GLY A 136 -12.92 3.31 -10.89
N LEU A 137 -12.47 4.33 -10.16
CA LEU A 137 -13.25 5.52 -9.82
C LEU A 137 -12.77 6.73 -10.62
N LYS A 138 -13.72 7.62 -10.95
CA LYS A 138 -13.47 8.91 -11.57
C LYS A 138 -14.38 9.97 -10.94
N VAL A 139 -13.97 11.22 -10.97
CA VAL A 139 -14.78 12.34 -10.50
C VAL A 139 -15.95 12.57 -11.47
N GLY A 140 -17.10 12.93 -10.93
CA GLY A 140 -18.31 13.23 -11.70
C GLY A 140 -19.29 14.06 -10.87
N LEU A 141 -20.36 14.53 -11.53
CA LEU A 141 -21.43 15.27 -10.86
C LEU A 141 -22.40 14.29 -10.19
N VAL A 142 -22.78 14.61 -8.96
CA VAL A 142 -23.83 13.91 -8.21
C VAL A 142 -24.81 14.95 -7.66
N PRO A 143 -26.09 14.59 -7.44
CA PRO A 143 -27.01 15.44 -6.72
C PRO A 143 -26.45 15.85 -5.35
N VAL A 144 -26.57 17.14 -5.02
CA VAL A 144 -26.20 17.66 -3.69
C VAL A 144 -27.17 17.14 -2.61
N SER A 145 -28.44 16.94 -2.98
CA SER A 145 -29.44 16.38 -2.07
C SER A 145 -29.26 14.88 -1.95
N GLN A 146 -28.95 14.43 -0.73
CA GLN A 146 -28.86 13.01 -0.41
C GLN A 146 -30.18 12.26 -0.63
N GLN A 147 -31.32 12.95 -0.45
CA GLN A 147 -32.63 12.36 -0.71
C GLN A 147 -32.82 12.05 -2.20
N ILE A 148 -32.41 12.97 -3.08
CA ILE A 148 -32.44 12.76 -4.53
C ILE A 148 -31.47 11.65 -4.92
N PHE A 149 -30.27 11.65 -4.36
CA PHE A 149 -29.27 10.60 -4.60
C PHE A 149 -29.85 9.21 -4.25
N ARG A 150 -30.38 9.04 -3.04
CA ARG A 150 -31.02 7.78 -2.59
C ARG A 150 -32.16 7.36 -3.52
N THR A 151 -33.06 8.28 -3.86
CA THR A 151 -34.19 7.98 -4.77
C THR A 151 -33.74 7.48 -6.15
N LEU A 152 -32.60 7.96 -6.67
CA LEU A 152 -32.06 7.53 -7.96
C LEU A 152 -31.46 6.12 -7.91
N PHE A 153 -30.85 5.74 -6.79
CA PHE A 153 -30.05 4.50 -6.69
C PHE A 153 -30.69 3.38 -5.86
N GLU A 154 -31.68 3.69 -5.02
CA GLU A 154 -32.45 2.70 -4.25
C GLU A 154 -33.65 2.14 -5.06
N ARG A 155 -33.85 2.60 -6.30
CA ARG A 155 -34.98 2.21 -7.17
C ARG A 155 -34.77 0.93 -7.99
N SER A 156 -33.71 0.17 -7.73
CA SER A 156 -33.49 -1.12 -8.38
C SER A 156 -34.10 -2.24 -7.55
N GLU A 157 -35.39 -2.48 -7.76
CA GLU A 157 -35.97 -3.82 -7.60
C GLU A 157 -35.69 -4.66 -8.85
#